data_AF-A0A6G3XU73-F1
#
_entry.id   AF-A0A6G3XU73-F1
#
_cell.length_a   1.000
_cell.length_b   1.000
_cell.length_c   1.000
_cell.angle_alpha   90.00
_cell.angle_beta   90.00
_cell.angle_gamma   90.00
#
_symmetry.space_group_name_H-M   'P 1'
#
loop_
_entity.id
_entity.type
_entity.pdbx_description
1 polymer ?
#
loop_
_entity_poly.entity_id
_entity_poly.type
_entity_poly.pdbx_seq_one_letter_code
_entity_poly.pdbx_strand_id
1 'polypeptide(L)'
;MKAAAGLTATTALGAAGVLASASAAHAVGDGFGLRIVDRDERDPRMRYFRFATDAIGWDPGVNVLLPDGYHTGGRRYPVLYLFHGGGTGQDFITFDRMGIRAWTAGKPLIVVMPDGGAAGWYSNPVGSNVGPRNWETFHIAQLLPWVDANFRTYAEYDGRAVSGFSMG
;
A
#
# COMPACT_ATOMS: atom_id res chain seq x y z
N MET A 1 12.43 22.05 76.30
CA MET A 1 13.58 21.85 75.38
C MET A 1 13.24 20.73 74.41
N LYS A 2 13.33 21.01 73.09
CA LYS A 2 13.48 20.13 71.90
C LYS A 2 12.38 19.06 71.66
N ALA A 3 11.48 19.10 70.67
CA ALA A 3 11.51 19.30 69.21
C ALA A 3 11.91 18.06 68.37
N ALA A 4 11.08 17.79 67.33
CA ALA A 4 11.33 17.07 66.07
C ALA A 4 11.54 15.54 66.13
N ALA A 5 11.20 14.70 65.14
CA ALA A 5 10.49 14.81 63.86
C ALA A 5 10.14 13.38 63.40
N GLY A 6 9.09 13.24 62.58
CA GLY A 6 8.66 11.96 62.01
C GLY A 6 9.39 11.58 60.73
N LEU A 7 9.32 10.31 60.36
CA LEU A 7 9.55 9.84 58.99
C LEU A 7 8.56 8.70 58.68
N THR A 8 7.52 9.03 57.91
CA THR A 8 6.73 8.07 57.15
C THR A 8 7.47 7.78 55.84
N ALA A 9 7.93 6.53 55.66
CA ALA A 9 8.47 6.07 54.40
C ALA A 9 7.33 5.74 53.43
N THR A 10 7.08 6.63 52.46
CA THR A 10 6.23 6.36 51.31
C THR A 10 7.07 5.66 50.24
N THR A 11 6.89 4.35 50.07
CA THR A 11 7.39 3.61 48.91
C THR A 11 6.54 3.95 47.69
N ALA A 12 7.09 4.75 46.78
CA ALA A 12 6.48 4.98 45.47
C ALA A 12 6.66 3.72 44.60
N LEU A 13 5.56 3.05 44.24
CA LEU A 13 5.57 2.07 43.17
C LEU A 13 5.78 2.81 41.84
N GLY A 14 6.93 2.58 41.21
CA GLY A 14 7.21 3.05 39.86
C GLY A 14 6.29 2.33 38.86
N ALA A 15 5.46 3.11 38.16
CA ALA A 15 4.75 2.63 36.99
C ALA A 15 5.75 2.39 35.87
N ALA A 16 6.10 1.13 35.61
CA ALA A 16 6.81 0.74 34.41
C ALA A 16 5.85 0.88 33.22
N GLY A 17 5.82 2.07 32.63
CA GLY A 17 5.14 2.31 31.36
C GLY A 17 5.82 1.49 30.27
N VAL A 18 5.10 0.52 29.71
CA VAL A 18 5.49 -0.11 28.44
C VAL A 18 5.40 0.98 27.38
N LEU A 19 6.54 1.59 27.06
CA LEU A 19 6.66 2.43 25.87
C LEU A 19 6.48 1.50 24.67
N ALA A 20 5.25 1.43 24.16
CA ALA A 20 5.00 0.93 22.83
C ALA A 20 5.83 1.80 21.88
N SER A 21 6.94 1.25 21.39
CA SER A 21 7.75 1.89 20.38
C SER A 21 6.85 2.16 19.18
N ALA A 22 6.49 3.42 18.97
CA ALA A 22 5.91 3.84 17.71
C ALA A 22 6.92 3.46 16.64
N SER A 23 6.61 2.41 15.86
CA SER A 23 7.46 2.03 14.74
C SER A 23 7.58 3.27 13.87
N ALA A 24 8.80 3.80 13.74
CA ALA A 24 9.08 4.90 12.84
C ALA A 24 8.43 4.58 11.49
N ALA A 25 7.80 5.59 10.87
CA ALA A 25 7.21 5.44 9.54
C ALA A 25 8.26 4.82 8.63
N HIS A 26 8.06 3.55 8.26
CA HIS A 26 8.94 2.88 7.32
C HIS A 26 8.73 3.62 5.99
N ALA A 27 9.78 4.25 5.47
CA ALA A 27 9.71 4.86 4.16
C ALA A 27 9.43 3.75 3.14
N VAL A 28 8.51 4.01 2.21
CA VAL A 28 8.23 3.07 1.12
C VAL A 28 9.52 2.81 0.36
N GLY A 29 9.87 1.52 0.20
CA GLY A 29 11.14 1.07 -0.34
C GLY A 29 10.99 -0.07 -1.35
N ASP A 30 12.13 -0.49 -1.90
CA ASP A 30 12.21 -1.58 -2.87
C ASP A 30 11.96 -2.95 -2.23
N GLY A 31 11.59 -3.95 -3.04
CA GLY A 31 11.41 -5.31 -2.56
C GLY A 31 10.69 -6.21 -3.56
N PHE A 32 10.78 -7.52 -3.36
CA PHE A 32 10.04 -8.53 -4.16
C PHE A 32 10.25 -8.42 -5.68
N GLY A 33 11.45 -8.00 -6.10
CA GLY A 33 11.78 -7.79 -7.51
C GLY A 33 11.26 -6.49 -8.12
N LEU A 34 10.70 -5.60 -7.29
CA LEU A 34 10.32 -4.24 -7.67
C LEU A 34 11.35 -3.24 -7.16
N ARG A 35 11.84 -2.38 -8.05
CA ARG A 35 12.67 -1.22 -7.72
C ARG A 35 11.95 0.06 -8.12
N ILE A 36 11.71 0.95 -7.17
CA ILE A 36 11.05 2.23 -7.42
C ILE A 36 11.96 3.09 -8.30
N VAL A 37 11.46 3.50 -9.46
CA VAL A 37 12.19 4.39 -10.40
C VAL A 37 11.59 5.79 -10.48
N ASP A 38 10.31 5.92 -10.14
CA ASP A 38 9.59 7.18 -10.09
C ASP A 38 8.50 7.09 -9.01
N ARG A 39 8.20 8.20 -8.34
CA ARG A 39 7.14 8.27 -7.34
C ARG A 39 6.64 9.69 -7.11
N ASP A 40 5.36 9.80 -6.79
CA ASP A 40 4.75 11.03 -6.28
C ASP A 40 3.94 10.73 -5.02
N GLU A 41 4.33 11.38 -3.93
CA GLU A 41 3.70 11.21 -2.61
C GLU A 41 3.20 12.52 -2.02
N ARG A 42 3.10 13.58 -2.85
CA ARG A 42 2.72 14.93 -2.40
C ARG A 42 1.26 15.02 -1.97
N ASP A 43 0.38 14.26 -2.63
CA ASP A 43 -1.01 14.16 -2.22
C ASP A 43 -1.12 13.32 -0.93
N PRO A 44 -1.84 13.77 0.11
CA PRO A 44 -1.87 13.08 1.39
C PRO A 44 -2.48 11.68 1.33
N ARG A 45 -3.30 11.38 0.31
CA ARG A 45 -3.99 10.10 0.15
C ARG A 45 -3.51 9.33 -1.06
N MET A 46 -3.36 9.96 -2.21
CA MET A 46 -2.93 9.29 -3.43
C MET A 46 -1.40 9.23 -3.50
N ARG A 47 -0.87 8.01 -3.54
CA ARG A 47 0.53 7.71 -3.77
C ARG A 47 0.67 7.08 -5.13
N TYR A 48 1.66 7.50 -5.89
CA TYR A 48 1.98 6.94 -7.20
C TYR A 48 3.41 6.42 -7.21
N PHE A 49 3.60 5.27 -7.86
CA PHE A 49 4.90 4.63 -8.05
C PHE A 49 5.04 4.08 -9.47
N ARG A 50 6.26 4.09 -10.01
CA ARG A 50 6.68 3.20 -11.10
C ARG A 50 7.79 2.29 -10.68
N PHE A 51 7.79 1.08 -11.22
CA PHE A 51 8.74 0.05 -10.85
C PHE A 51 9.52 -0.47 -12.04
N ALA A 52 10.85 -0.51 -11.94
CA ALA A 52 11.62 -1.41 -12.76
C ALA A 52 11.46 -2.84 -12.24
N THR A 53 11.22 -3.80 -13.14
CA THR A 53 11.03 -5.22 -12.84
C THR A 53 11.37 -6.06 -14.08
N ASP A 54 11.82 -7.30 -13.89
CA ASP A 54 12.05 -8.25 -14.99
C ASP A 54 10.74 -8.84 -15.55
N ALA A 55 9.62 -8.68 -14.84
CA ALA A 55 8.33 -9.22 -15.25
C ALA A 55 7.70 -8.49 -16.46
N ILE A 56 7.98 -7.18 -16.58
CA ILE A 56 7.36 -6.28 -17.56
C ILE A 56 8.46 -5.51 -18.29
N GLY A 57 8.38 -5.40 -19.61
CA GLY A 57 9.40 -4.77 -20.45
C GLY A 57 9.52 -3.23 -20.34
N TRP A 58 8.76 -2.59 -19.44
CA TRP A 58 8.81 -1.16 -19.11
C TRP A 58 8.55 -0.99 -17.61
N ASP A 59 8.48 0.26 -17.14
CA ASP A 59 8.20 0.55 -15.74
C ASP A 59 6.67 0.66 -15.48
N PRO A 60 5.95 -0.42 -15.09
CA PRO A 60 4.53 -0.35 -14.79
C PRO A 60 4.24 0.61 -13.64
N GLY A 61 3.12 1.33 -13.75
CA GLY A 61 2.64 2.25 -12.72
C GLY A 61 1.71 1.59 -11.71
N VAL A 62 1.70 2.11 -10.50
CA VAL A 62 0.74 1.71 -9.45
C VAL A 62 0.31 2.95 -8.68
N ASN A 63 -1.00 3.12 -8.55
CA ASN A 63 -1.59 4.05 -7.60
C ASN A 63 -1.97 3.32 -6.31
N VAL A 64 -1.66 3.91 -5.16
CA VAL A 64 -2.11 3.48 -3.84
C VAL A 64 -2.86 4.62 -3.19
N LEU A 65 -4.17 4.46 -3.05
CA LEU A 65 -5.05 5.43 -2.39
C LEU A 65 -5.22 5.04 -0.92
N LEU A 66 -4.71 5.90 -0.05
CA LEU A 66 -4.79 5.74 1.40
C LEU A 66 -6.10 6.33 1.95
N PRO A 67 -6.65 5.72 3.01
CA PRO A 67 -7.84 6.24 3.69
C PRO A 67 -7.53 7.52 4.47
N ASP A 68 -8.57 8.28 4.79
CA ASP A 68 -8.46 9.46 5.64
C ASP A 68 -7.86 9.09 7.01
N GLY A 69 -6.98 9.94 7.53
CA GLY A 69 -6.31 9.73 8.82
C GLY A 69 -5.26 8.62 8.83
N TYR A 70 -4.88 8.05 7.68
CA TYR A 70 -3.85 7.00 7.61
C TYR A 70 -2.58 7.42 8.35
N HIS A 71 -2.05 8.63 8.09
CA HIS A 71 -0.76 9.08 8.65
C HIS A 71 -0.77 9.41 10.15
N THR A 72 -1.93 9.65 10.74
CA THR A 72 -2.06 10.01 12.16
C THR A 72 -2.50 8.83 13.04
N GLY A 73 -2.96 7.74 12.42
CA GLY A 73 -3.40 6.52 13.12
C GLY A 73 -2.41 5.36 13.03
N GLY A 74 -2.56 4.40 13.95
CA GLY A 74 -1.78 3.14 13.96
C GLY A 74 -2.53 1.91 13.41
N ARG A 75 -3.75 2.09 12.90
CA ARG A 75 -4.61 0.99 12.43
C ARG A 75 -4.06 0.35 11.14
N ARG A 76 -4.33 -0.95 10.95
CA ARG A 76 -4.21 -1.70 9.69
C ARG A 76 -5.53 -1.71 8.92
N TYR A 77 -5.45 -1.78 7.59
CA TYR A 77 -6.59 -1.58 6.69
C TYR A 77 -6.76 -2.77 5.72
N PRO A 78 -8.00 -3.14 5.36
CA PRO A 78 -8.23 -4.01 4.23
C PRO A 78 -7.80 -3.34 2.93
N VAL A 79 -7.45 -4.14 1.93
CA VAL A 79 -6.96 -3.67 0.63
C VAL A 79 -7.91 -4.12 -0.48
N LEU A 80 -8.36 -3.17 -1.30
CA LEU A 80 -9.01 -3.44 -2.57
C LEU A 80 -7.99 -3.29 -3.70
N TYR A 81 -7.73 -4.37 -4.43
CA TYR A 81 -7.03 -4.32 -5.72
C TYR A 81 -8.08 -4.05 -6.81
N LEU A 82 -7.94 -2.92 -7.50
CA LEU A 82 -8.91 -2.42 -8.48
C LEU A 82 -8.26 -2.31 -9.87
N PHE A 83 -8.67 -3.21 -10.76
CA PHE A 83 -8.06 -3.41 -12.07
C PHE A 83 -8.75 -2.63 -13.19
N HIS A 84 -7.97 -1.92 -14.01
CA HIS A 84 -8.48 -1.14 -15.14
C HIS A 84 -8.82 -2.03 -16.34
N GLY A 85 -9.63 -1.50 -17.26
CA GLY A 85 -9.99 -2.19 -18.51
C GLY A 85 -8.90 -2.17 -19.57
N GLY A 86 -9.12 -2.89 -20.65
CA GLY A 86 -8.22 -2.89 -21.81
C GLY A 86 -8.44 -1.68 -22.72
N GLY A 87 -7.52 -1.50 -23.66
CA GLY A 87 -7.58 -0.47 -24.69
C GLY A 87 -6.65 0.72 -24.44
N THR A 88 -6.53 1.56 -25.47
CA THR A 88 -5.68 2.75 -25.43
C THR A 88 -6.18 3.74 -24.39
N GLY A 89 -5.26 4.27 -23.57
CA GLY A 89 -5.57 5.27 -22.55
C GLY A 89 -6.13 4.71 -21.24
N GLN A 90 -6.22 3.39 -21.09
CA GLN A 90 -6.52 2.72 -19.83
C GLN A 90 -5.23 2.28 -19.14
N ASP A 91 -5.07 2.66 -17.89
CA ASP A 91 -3.88 2.40 -17.07
C ASP A 91 -4.19 2.56 -15.57
N PHE A 92 -3.17 2.49 -14.74
CA PHE A 92 -3.24 2.64 -13.28
C PHE A 92 -3.85 3.98 -12.79
N ILE A 93 -3.98 5.01 -13.63
CA ILE A 93 -4.65 6.28 -13.28
C ILE A 93 -6.10 6.38 -13.78
N THR A 94 -6.62 5.39 -14.51
CA THR A 94 -8.00 5.36 -15.01
C THR A 94 -9.02 5.70 -13.90
N PHE A 95 -8.98 5.01 -12.77
CA PHE A 95 -9.95 5.22 -11.70
C PHE A 95 -9.76 6.55 -10.95
N ASP A 96 -8.54 7.09 -10.94
CA ASP A 96 -8.30 8.44 -10.42
C ASP A 96 -9.05 9.48 -11.27
N ARG A 97 -8.90 9.38 -12.60
CA ARG A 97 -9.64 10.21 -13.57
C ARG A 97 -11.16 10.06 -13.46
N MET A 98 -11.66 8.90 -13.03
CA MET A 98 -13.09 8.63 -12.83
C MET A 98 -13.63 9.07 -11.46
N GLY A 99 -12.78 9.51 -10.53
CA GLY A 99 -13.23 10.05 -9.23
C GLY A 99 -13.24 9.05 -8.07
N ILE A 100 -12.41 8.00 -8.12
CA ILE A 100 -12.28 6.99 -7.04
C ILE A 100 -12.05 7.60 -5.64
N ARG A 101 -11.41 8.77 -5.57
CA ARG A 101 -11.16 9.49 -4.31
C ARG A 101 -12.44 9.86 -3.58
N ALA A 102 -13.44 10.32 -4.34
CA ALA A 102 -14.75 10.67 -3.81
C ALA A 102 -15.54 9.41 -3.43
N TRP A 103 -15.49 8.36 -4.25
CA TRP A 103 -16.19 7.10 -4.00
C TRP A 103 -15.71 6.38 -2.73
N THR A 104 -14.46 6.61 -2.34
CA THR A 104 -13.82 5.99 -1.18
C THR A 104 -13.61 6.92 0.00
N ALA A 105 -14.04 8.18 -0.08
CA ALA A 105 -13.96 9.13 1.03
C ALA A 105 -14.65 8.58 2.29
N GLY A 106 -14.00 8.71 3.45
CA GLY A 106 -14.49 8.20 4.73
C GLY A 106 -14.50 6.66 4.87
N LYS A 107 -14.18 5.90 3.82
CA LYS A 107 -14.11 4.43 3.90
C LYS A 107 -12.74 4.00 4.43
N PRO A 108 -12.67 3.13 5.44
CA PRO A 108 -11.41 2.72 6.04
C PRO A 108 -10.74 1.58 5.26
N LEU A 109 -10.40 1.81 3.99
CA LEU A 109 -9.65 0.85 3.16
C LEU A 109 -8.53 1.52 2.38
N ILE A 110 -7.53 0.72 2.01
CA ILE A 110 -6.55 1.08 0.98
C ILE A 110 -7.08 0.59 -0.37
N VAL A 111 -6.91 1.38 -1.43
CA VAL A 111 -7.18 0.94 -2.80
C VAL A 111 -5.89 0.94 -3.60
N VAL A 112 -5.52 -0.20 -4.16
CA VAL A 112 -4.36 -0.36 -5.04
C VAL A 112 -4.88 -0.49 -6.47
N MET A 113 -4.41 0.38 -7.36
CA MET A 113 -4.77 0.39 -8.79
C MET A 113 -3.48 0.20 -9.58
N PRO A 114 -3.12 -1.04 -9.95
CA PRO A 114 -1.92 -1.32 -10.72
C PRO A 114 -2.19 -1.26 -12.23
N ASP A 115 -1.12 -1.05 -12.99
CA ASP A 115 -1.12 -1.19 -14.45
C ASP A 115 -1.21 -2.67 -14.84
N GLY A 116 -2.05 -2.98 -15.81
CA GLY A 116 -2.20 -4.28 -16.47
C GLY A 116 -1.91 -4.22 -17.96
N GLY A 117 -1.48 -3.06 -18.48
CA GLY A 117 -1.26 -2.82 -19.90
C GLY A 117 -2.55 -2.81 -20.73
N ALA A 118 -2.47 -2.36 -21.99
CA ALA A 118 -3.65 -2.20 -22.84
C ALA A 118 -4.41 -3.51 -23.17
N ALA A 119 -3.76 -4.66 -23.06
CA ALA A 119 -4.34 -5.98 -23.35
C ALA A 119 -3.63 -7.09 -22.57
N GLY A 120 -3.26 -6.84 -21.32
CA GLY A 120 -2.46 -7.78 -20.54
C GLY A 120 -3.23 -8.91 -19.88
N TRP A 121 -4.56 -8.78 -19.75
CA TRP A 121 -5.44 -9.78 -19.13
C TRP A 121 -5.01 -10.24 -17.73
N TYR A 122 -4.18 -9.45 -17.05
CA TYR A 122 -3.61 -9.73 -15.73
C TYR A 122 -2.98 -11.13 -15.62
N SER A 123 -2.54 -11.68 -16.75
CA SER A 123 -2.09 -13.07 -16.90
C SER A 123 -0.67 -13.11 -17.48
N ASN A 124 0.05 -14.20 -17.20
CA ASN A 124 1.30 -14.47 -17.92
C ASN A 124 0.96 -15.04 -19.31
N PRO A 125 1.46 -14.43 -20.41
CA PRO A 125 1.23 -14.98 -21.74
C PRO A 125 2.11 -16.20 -21.98
N VAL A 126 1.66 -17.11 -22.85
CA VAL A 126 2.47 -18.26 -23.31
C VAL A 126 3.74 -17.80 -24.03
N GLY A 127 3.70 -16.63 -24.67
CA GLY A 127 4.86 -15.98 -25.28
C GLY A 127 4.60 -14.51 -25.60
N SER A 128 5.68 -13.76 -25.84
CA SER A 128 5.61 -12.34 -26.21
C SER A 128 6.70 -12.00 -27.22
N ASN A 129 6.34 -11.23 -28.25
CA ASN A 129 7.26 -10.70 -29.26
C ASN A 129 7.75 -9.27 -28.96
N VAL A 130 7.33 -8.70 -27.83
CA VAL A 130 7.59 -7.29 -27.44
C VAL A 130 8.25 -7.19 -26.06
N GLY A 131 8.98 -8.25 -25.65
CA GLY A 131 9.59 -8.36 -24.34
C GLY A 131 8.64 -8.87 -23.25
N PRO A 132 9.08 -8.89 -21.98
CA PRO A 132 8.30 -9.44 -20.87
C PRO A 132 6.92 -8.78 -20.68
N ARG A 133 5.92 -9.61 -20.42
CA ARG A 133 4.50 -9.23 -20.22
C ARG A 133 3.87 -10.10 -19.12
N ASN A 134 4.67 -10.49 -18.13
CA ASN A 134 4.29 -11.46 -17.10
C ASN A 134 3.45 -10.77 -16.02
N TRP A 135 2.21 -10.40 -16.36
CA TRP A 135 1.35 -9.62 -15.49
C TRP A 135 0.94 -10.36 -14.23
N GLU A 136 0.65 -11.66 -14.29
CA GLU A 136 0.32 -12.42 -13.08
C GLU A 136 1.49 -12.41 -12.10
N THR A 137 2.72 -12.59 -12.60
CA THR A 137 3.94 -12.49 -11.78
C THR A 137 4.07 -11.12 -11.15
N PHE A 138 3.93 -10.05 -11.94
CA PHE A 138 3.99 -8.67 -11.43
C PHE A 138 2.97 -8.43 -10.30
N HIS A 139 1.72 -8.85 -10.48
CA HIS A 139 0.67 -8.59 -9.50
C HIS A 139 0.77 -9.47 -8.25
N ILE A 140 0.97 -10.77 -8.43
CA ILE A 140 0.86 -11.75 -7.33
C ILE A 140 2.19 -11.95 -6.61
N ALA A 141 3.28 -12.19 -7.35
CA ALA A 141 4.57 -12.52 -6.76
C ALA A 141 5.36 -11.29 -6.31
N GLN A 142 5.09 -10.12 -6.91
CA GLN A 142 5.86 -8.90 -6.67
C GLN A 142 5.02 -7.83 -5.95
N LEU A 143 3.94 -7.36 -6.56
CA LEU A 143 3.20 -6.21 -6.06
C LEU A 143 2.44 -6.50 -4.77
N LEU A 144 1.71 -7.61 -4.68
CA LEU A 144 0.96 -7.97 -3.47
C LEU A 144 1.83 -7.99 -2.21
N PRO A 145 2.96 -8.73 -2.16
CA PRO A 145 3.82 -8.71 -0.97
C PRO A 145 4.53 -7.37 -0.77
N TRP A 146 4.82 -6.62 -1.85
CA TRP A 146 5.36 -5.27 -1.74
C TRP A 146 4.38 -4.32 -1.06
N VAL A 147 3.08 -4.38 -1.39
CA VAL A 147 2.05 -3.58 -0.74
C VAL A 147 1.96 -3.91 0.76
N ASP A 148 1.96 -5.18 1.13
CA ASP A 148 1.87 -5.59 2.54
C ASP A 148 3.11 -5.21 3.38
N ALA A 149 4.29 -5.17 2.75
CA ALA A 149 5.52 -4.74 3.40
C ALA A 149 5.60 -3.22 3.60
N ASN A 150 5.01 -2.44 2.68
CA ASN A 150 5.15 -0.98 2.65
C ASN A 150 3.95 -0.24 3.24
N PHE A 151 2.79 -0.88 3.38
CA PHE A 151 1.57 -0.29 3.92
C PHE A 151 1.00 -1.09 5.09
N ARG A 152 0.21 -0.42 5.95
CA ARG A 152 -0.45 -1.05 7.10
C ARG A 152 -1.69 -1.82 6.62
N THR A 153 -1.46 -3.01 6.08
CA THR A 153 -2.53 -3.89 5.57
C THR A 153 -2.90 -4.98 6.56
N TYR A 154 -4.11 -5.53 6.41
CA TYR A 154 -4.44 -6.89 6.85
C TYR A 154 -3.98 -7.86 5.74
N ALA A 155 -2.85 -8.53 5.99
CA ALA A 155 -2.15 -9.34 4.99
C ALA A 155 -2.68 -10.80 4.91
N GLU A 156 -3.80 -11.09 5.53
CA GLU A 156 -4.55 -12.34 5.43
C GLU A 156 -5.56 -12.32 4.26
N TYR A 157 -6.06 -13.48 3.87
CA TYR A 157 -7.02 -13.62 2.77
C TYR A 157 -8.26 -12.74 2.97
N ASP A 158 -8.84 -12.74 4.17
CA ASP A 158 -10.04 -11.94 4.51
C ASP A 158 -9.77 -10.42 4.53
N GLY A 159 -8.49 -10.01 4.54
CA GLY A 159 -8.07 -8.62 4.47
C GLY A 159 -8.01 -8.06 3.04
N ARG A 160 -8.26 -8.88 2.02
CA ARG A 160 -8.12 -8.51 0.60
C ARG A 160 -9.43 -8.67 -0.16
N ALA A 161 -9.69 -7.69 -1.01
CA ALA A 161 -10.75 -7.73 -2.01
C ALA A 161 -10.17 -7.45 -3.40
N VAL A 162 -10.83 -7.98 -4.42
CA VAL A 162 -10.48 -7.74 -5.82
C VAL A 162 -11.72 -7.29 -6.59
N SER A 163 -11.53 -6.36 -7.50
CA SER A 163 -12.55 -5.91 -8.46
C SER A 163 -11.87 -5.35 -9.70
N GLY A 164 -12.60 -5.25 -10.81
CA GLY A 164 -12.07 -4.69 -12.02
C GLY A 164 -13.14 -4.37 -13.05
N PHE A 165 -12.73 -3.67 -14.10
CA PHE A 165 -13.59 -3.28 -15.21
C PHE A 165 -13.17 -4.00 -16.49
N SER A 166 -14.11 -4.75 -17.08
CA SER A 166 -13.97 -5.38 -18.40
C SER A 166 -12.81 -6.37 -18.52
N MET A 167 -11.60 -5.92 -18.86
CA MET A 167 -10.40 -6.76 -18.88
C MET A 167 -9.90 -7.07 -17.47
N GLY A 168 -10.12 -6.14 -16.54
CA GLY A 168 -9.75 -6.25 -15.13
C GLY A 168 -10.77 -7.00 -14.30
#